data_AF-X7ZWG5-F1
#
_entry.id   AF-X7ZWG5-F1
#
_cell.length_a   1.000
_cell.length_b   1.000
_cell.length_c   1.000
_cell.angle_alpha   90.00
_cell.angle_beta   90.00
_cell.angle_gamma   90.00
#
_symmetry.space_group_name_H-M   'P 1'
#
loop_
_entity.id
_entity.type
_entity.pdbx_description
1 polymer ?
#
loop_
_entity_poly.entity_id
_entity_poly.type
_entity_poly.pdbx_seq_one_letter_code
_entity_poly.pdbx_strand_id
1 'polypeptide(L)' 'MPLQNILVGEAHQRLNRSNDPSVVAMPAGQIVGQLKRIRPVAEIIADLVSGFEAATRRLDGIRDS' A
#
# COMPACT_ATOMS: atom_id res chain seq x y z
N MET A 1 6.76 -0.08 7.07
CA MET A 1 5.96 -0.19 8.31
C MET A 1 6.40 0.66 9.51
N PRO A 2 7.61 1.26 9.62
CA PRO A 2 8.00 2.02 10.82
C PRO A 2 7.04 3.16 11.19
N LEU A 3 6.60 3.95 10.21
CA LEU A 3 5.69 5.08 10.43
C LEU A 3 4.27 4.66 10.86
N GLN A 4 3.76 3.54 10.34
CA GLN A 4 2.48 3.00 10.82
C GLN A 4 2.62 2.45 12.24
N ASN A 5 3.74 1.79 12.57
CA ASN A 5 3.92 1.20 13.90
C ASN A 5 4.00 2.26 15.01
N ILE A 6 4.41 3.49 14.69
CA ILE A 6 4.30 4.63 15.63
C ILE A 6 2.84 4.90 16.00
N LEU A 7 1.92 4.78 15.03
CA LEU A 7 0.50 5.10 15.23
C LEU A 7 -0.29 3.96 15.86
N VAL A 8 0.04 2.70 15.53
CA VAL A 8 -0.78 1.53 15.92
C VAL A 8 -0.08 0.55 16.87
N GLY A 9 1.17 0.83 17.27
CA GLY A 9 2.00 -0.09 18.07
C GLY A 9 1.38 -0.47 19.43
N GLU A 10 0.82 0.51 20.16
CA GLU A 10 0.15 0.25 21.44
C GLU A 10 -1.12 -0.58 21.27
N ALA A 11 -1.91 -0.30 20.22
CA ALA A 11 -3.09 -1.08 19.89
C ALA A 11 -2.73 -2.54 19.54
N HIS A 12 -1.68 -2.76 18.75
CA HIS A 12 -1.17 -4.10 18.47
C HIS A 12 -0.72 -4.84 19.74
N GLN A 13 -0.06 -4.16 20.69
CA GLN A 13 0.28 -4.78 21.98
C GLN A 13 -0.95 -5.18 22.79
N ARG A 14 -2.00 -4.34 22.82
CA ARG A 14 -3.27 -4.66 23.49
C ARG A 14 -3.96 -5.87 22.86
N LEU A 15 -4.00 -5.94 21.54
CA LEU A 15 -4.56 -7.07 20.78
C LEU A 15 -3.78 -8.36 21.04
N ASN A 16 -2.44 -8.32 21.01
CA ASN A 16 -1.63 -9.50 21.27
C ASN A 16 -1.81 -10.04 22.70
N ARG A 17 -2.15 -9.20 23.67
CA ARG A 17 -2.43 -9.61 25.06
C ARG A 17 -3.84 -10.16 25.27
N SER A 18 -4.81 -9.83 24.42
CA SER A 18 -6.21 -10.23 24.65
C SER A 18 -6.49 -11.69 24.34
N ASN A 19 -5.62 -12.38 23.58
CA ASN A 19 -5.82 -13.74 23.09
C ASN A 19 -7.20 -13.95 22.42
N ASP A 20 -7.79 -12.88 21.90
CA ASP A 20 -9.11 -12.90 21.28
C ASP A 20 -8.96 -13.18 19.78
N PRO A 21 -9.38 -14.36 19.29
CA PRO A 21 -9.21 -14.74 17.89
C PRO A 21 -10.08 -13.93 16.94
N SER A 22 -11.07 -13.17 17.43
CA SER A 22 -11.91 -12.29 16.62
C SER A 22 -11.20 -11.00 16.19
N VAL A 23 -10.06 -10.66 16.82
CA VAL A 23 -9.33 -9.43 16.56
C VAL A 23 -7.84 -9.71 16.32
N VAL A 24 -7.47 -9.77 15.04
CA VAL A 24 -6.07 -10.00 14.61
C VAL A 24 -5.56 -8.78 13.85
N ALA A 25 -4.34 -8.35 14.15
CA ALA A 25 -3.67 -7.29 13.39
C ALA A 25 -3.37 -7.76 11.96
N MET A 26 -3.98 -7.13 10.95
CA MET A 26 -3.72 -7.42 9.54
C MET A 26 -2.74 -6.39 8.97
N PRO A 27 -1.48 -6.75 8.70
CA PRO A 27 -0.52 -5.79 8.17
C PRO A 27 -0.88 -5.41 6.73
N ALA A 28 -0.99 -4.11 6.47
CA ALA A 28 -1.19 -3.56 5.13
C ALA A 28 -0.36 -2.28 4.93
N GLY A 29 0.17 -2.09 3.72
CA GLY A 29 0.93 -0.90 3.36
C GLY A 29 0.06 0.37 3.33
N GLN A 30 0.67 1.55 3.45
CA GLN A 30 -0.03 2.85 3.47
C GLN A 30 -0.91 3.07 2.23
N ILE A 31 -0.53 2.49 1.09
CA ILE A 31 -1.27 2.62 -0.17
C ILE A 31 -2.56 1.79 -0.22
N VAL A 32 -2.85 0.96 0.79
CA VAL A 32 -4.01 0.03 0.76
C VAL A 32 -5.33 0.76 0.53
N GLY A 33 -5.47 2.01 1.00
CA GLY A 33 -6.66 2.84 0.76
C GLY A 33 -6.90 3.18 -0.71
N GLN A 34 -5.91 3.02 -1.59
CA GLN A 34 -6.03 3.20 -3.04
C GLN A 34 -6.52 1.92 -3.75
N LEU A 35 -6.49 0.75 -3.10
CA LEU A 35 -6.91 -0.52 -3.70
C LEU A 35 -8.44 -0.66 -3.59
N LYS A 36 -9.16 -0.41 -4.68
CA LYS A 36 -10.64 -0.32 -4.69
C LYS A 36 -11.38 -1.59 -5.08
N ARG A 37 -10.72 -2.52 -5.77
CA ARG A 37 -11.31 -3.76 -6.27
C ARG A 37 -10.25 -4.86 -6.35
N ILE A 38 -10.70 -6.11 -6.27
CA ILE A 38 -9.86 -7.28 -6.56
C ILE A 38 -9.64 -7.35 -8.07
N ARG A 39 -8.40 -7.63 -8.48
CA ARG A 39 -7.97 -7.62 -9.88
C ARG A 39 -7.02 -8.80 -10.14
N PRO A 40 -7.01 -9.37 -11.35
CA PRO A 40 -5.99 -10.32 -11.76
C PRO A 40 -4.58 -9.72 -11.68
N VAL A 41 -3.60 -10.52 -11.28
CA VAL A 41 -2.19 -10.07 -11.17
C VAL A 41 -1.67 -9.52 -12.50
N ALA A 42 -2.00 -10.17 -13.63
CA ALA A 42 -1.59 -9.70 -14.95
C ALA A 42 -2.09 -8.28 -15.25
N GLU A 43 -3.31 -7.95 -14.86
CA GLU A 43 -3.90 -6.60 -15.01
C GLU A 43 -3.12 -5.57 -14.17
N ILE A 44 -2.75 -5.93 -12.94
CA ILE A 44 -1.98 -5.06 -12.03
C ILE A 44 -0.59 -4.77 -12.61
N ILE A 45 0.11 -5.79 -13.11
CA ILE A 45 1.46 -5.61 -13.66
C ILE A 45 1.42 -4.75 -14.93
N ALA A 46 0.45 -4.97 -15.82
CA ALA A 46 0.28 -4.16 -17.02
C ALA A 46 0.06 -2.67 -16.69
N ASP A 47 -0.78 -2.37 -15.69
CA ASP A 47 -1.00 -1.01 -15.20
C ASP A 47 0.27 -0.37 -14.62
N LEU A 48 1.05 -1.11 -13.84
CA LEU A 48 2.28 -0.59 -13.23
C LEU A 48 3.32 -0.22 -14.30
N VAL A 49 3.48 -1.07 -15.31
CA VAL A 49 4.44 -0.83 -16.41
C VAL A 49 3.99 0.37 -17.25
N SER A 50 2.74 0.38 -17.69
CA SER A 50 2.21 1.48 -18.51
C SER A 50 2.19 2.82 -17.75
N GLY A 51 1.85 2.79 -16.46
CA GLY A 51 1.89 3.95 -15.58
C GLY A 51 3.30 4.50 -15.37
N PHE A 52 4.29 3.62 -15.20
CA PHE A 52 5.70 4.02 -15.12
C PHE A 52 6.15 4.75 -16.40
N GLU A 53 5.92 4.15 -17.57
CA GLU A 53 6.30 4.78 -18.84
C GLU A 53 5.63 6.13 -19.08
N ALA A 54 4.35 6.26 -18.72
CA ALA A 54 3.62 7.52 -18.85
C ALA A 54 4.20 8.59 -17.90
N ALA A 55 4.54 8.21 -16.67
CA ALA A 55 5.13 9.11 -15.70
C ALA A 55 6.52 9.59 -16.14
N THR A 56 7.38 8.70 -16.65
CA THR A 56 8.73 9.08 -17.10
C THR A 56 8.68 9.99 -18.32
N ARG A 57 7.83 9.69 -19.33
CA ARG A 57 7.63 10.57 -20.49
C ARG A 57 7.19 11.98 -20.07
N ARG A 58 6.36 12.09 -19.04
CA ARG A 58 5.94 13.39 -18.50
C ARG A 58 7.10 14.14 -17.83
N LEU A 59 7.99 13.43 -17.12
CA LEU A 59 9.18 14.03 -16.52
C LEU A 59 10.17 14.51 -17.60
N ASP A 60 10.35 13.75 -18.68
CA ASP A 60 11.17 14.18 -19.82
C ASP A 60 10.63 15.46 -20.45
N GLY A 61 9.31 15.55 -20.67
CA GLY A 61 8.68 16.77 -21.19
C GLY A 61 8.87 17.99 -20.28
N ILE A 62 8.91 17.80 -18.95
CA ILE A 62 9.22 18.88 -17.99
C ILE A 62 10.70 19.28 -18.06
N ARG A 63 11.61 18.32 -18.23
CA ARG A 63 13.06 18.59 -18.33
C ARG A 63 13.41 19.34 -19.62
N ASP A 64 12.74 18.99 -20.72
CA ASP A 64 13.06 19.50 -22.06
C ASP A 64 12.31 20.81 -22.40
N SER A 65 11.53 21.34 -21.44
CA SER A 65 10.86 22.67 -21.48
C SER A 65 11.74 23.76 -20.88
#